data_AF-A0A2U0I7U3-F1
#
_entry.id   AF-A0A2U0I7U3-F1
#
_cell.length_a   1.000
_cell.length_b   1.000
_cell.length_c   1.000
_cell.angle_alpha   90.00
_cell.angle_beta   90.00
_cell.angle_gamma   90.00
#
_symmetry.space_group_name_H-M   'P 1'
#
loop_
_entity.id
_entity.type
_entity.pdbx_description
1 polymer ?
#
loop_
_entity_poly.entity_id
_entity_poly.type
_entity_poly.pdbx_seq_one_letter_code
_entity_poly.pdbx_strand_id
1 'polypeptide(L)'
;MRQFLLIALLCLVGTTAFSQSIEKVWQFTEIKNQEGASLFKLDPYHDYLSLDKGRFEYSLQAKDSLEASGDYIYQNKLLVLFYSKPNDTIRRYRVSKLTDSTLVFSENDVVYAFKAKKDAATATAPETKEVAKVIPSQGFSLNSLWRGVLGMVTLLLISVLFSSNRKAINWKTVGIGLAFQLIIAIGVLKVPFIKSIFEAVGQLFVNVLNYTKAGSEFLFGGMLDVNSFGFIFAFQVLPTILFFSALTSVLFYLGIIQKVVKAMAWLLSRALKISGAESLSVAGNIFLGQTEAPLLIKAYLEKMNKSEILLVMIGGMATVAGAVLAAYIGFLGGDDPLLRLTFAKHLLAASVMAAPGAIVISKILYPQTEEVIKDVEVSSEKIGSNFLDAIANGTTEGLRLAVNVGAMLLVFVAFIAMFNGILGWIGDITSLNGWIAKNTAYSGLKLEAILGTVFAPLMWLIGVAKEDIMMMGQLLGIKLAASEFVGYIQLADLKDVSNDLHLKYEKSIIMATYMLCGFANFASIGIQIGGIGSLAPGQRKQLSRFGMKALIGGTIASLISATIAGMIIG
;
A
#
# COMPACT_ATOMS: atom_id res chain seq x y z
N MET A 1 -4.02 43.04 26.69
CA MET A 1 -4.63 41.78 27.16
C MET A 1 -6.15 41.81 27.39
N ARG A 2 -6.91 42.79 26.87
CA ARG A 2 -8.38 42.83 27.03
C ARG A 2 -9.18 42.84 25.71
N GLN A 3 -8.51 42.92 24.56
CA GLN A 3 -9.13 42.86 23.23
C GLN A 3 -8.97 41.50 22.51
N PHE A 4 -8.12 40.60 23.03
CA PHE A 4 -7.96 39.25 22.46
C PHE A 4 -9.00 38.22 22.96
N LEU A 5 -9.75 38.55 24.02
CA LEU A 5 -10.77 37.66 24.61
C LEU A 5 -12.13 37.74 23.89
N LEU A 6 -12.40 38.82 23.16
CA LEU A 6 -13.66 38.99 22.42
C LEU A 6 -13.65 38.31 21.04
N ILE A 7 -12.48 38.10 20.44
CA ILE A 7 -12.34 37.37 19.17
C ILE A 7 -12.35 35.85 19.42
N ALA A 8 -11.85 35.39 20.57
CA ALA A 8 -11.90 33.98 20.97
C ALA A 8 -13.33 33.48 21.31
N LEU A 9 -14.26 34.38 21.67
CA LEU A 9 -15.65 34.00 21.97
C LEU A 9 -16.55 33.94 20.71
N LEU A 10 -16.13 34.53 19.59
CA LEU A 10 -16.87 34.51 18.31
C LEU A 10 -16.50 33.34 17.39
N CYS A 11 -15.43 32.59 17.70
CA CYS A 11 -15.05 31.37 16.99
C CYS A 11 -15.60 30.07 17.61
N LEU A 12 -16.46 30.17 18.64
CA LEU A 12 -17.02 29.01 19.38
C LEU A 12 -18.51 28.76 19.11
N VAL A 13 -19.07 29.37 18.06
CA VAL A 13 -20.35 28.95 17.48
C VAL A 13 -20.07 28.37 16.10
N GLY A 14 -19.40 27.21 16.10
CA GLY A 14 -19.45 26.33 14.94
C GLY A 14 -20.90 25.88 14.79
N THR A 15 -21.62 26.47 13.84
CA THR A 15 -22.88 25.89 13.39
C THR A 15 -22.55 24.50 12.87
N THR A 16 -22.95 23.47 13.62
CA THR A 16 -23.07 22.13 13.09
C THR A 16 -24.12 22.21 11.98
N ALA A 17 -23.66 22.46 10.75
CA ALA A 17 -24.47 22.21 9.58
C ALA A 17 -24.60 20.69 9.47
N PHE A 18 -25.56 20.13 10.20
CA PHE A 18 -26.02 18.77 9.97
C PHE A 18 -26.50 18.73 8.52
N SER A 19 -25.75 18.05 7.66
CA SER A 19 -26.20 17.72 6.33
C SER A 19 -27.43 16.81 6.49
N GLN A 20 -28.60 17.31 6.13
CA GLN A 20 -29.84 16.55 6.20
C GLN A 20 -29.81 15.49 5.10
N SER A 21 -29.63 14.22 5.48
CA SER A 21 -29.69 13.12 4.53
C SER A 21 -31.13 12.75 4.20
N ILE A 22 -31.38 12.48 2.91
CA ILE A 22 -32.64 11.92 2.42
C ILE A 22 -32.71 10.40 2.64
N GLU A 23 -31.58 9.75 2.96
CA GLU A 23 -31.47 8.29 3.15
C GLU A 23 -32.09 7.83 4.47
N LYS A 24 -33.34 7.37 4.42
CA LYS A 24 -34.10 6.82 5.55
C LYS A 24 -35.21 5.91 5.00
N VAL A 25 -35.85 5.16 5.90
CA VAL A 25 -37.16 4.57 5.64
C VAL A 25 -38.24 5.60 6.00
N TRP A 26 -38.97 6.03 4.99
CA TRP A 26 -40.02 7.03 5.05
C TRP A 26 -41.39 6.36 5.00
N GLN A 27 -42.22 6.55 6.02
CA GLN A 27 -43.60 6.08 6.04
C GLN A 27 -44.52 7.11 5.41
N PHE A 28 -45.42 6.68 4.53
CA PHE A 28 -46.42 7.59 3.96
C PHE A 28 -47.34 8.13 5.07
N THR A 29 -47.59 9.43 5.02
CA THR A 29 -48.54 10.10 5.92
C THR A 29 -49.72 10.67 5.16
N GLU A 30 -49.50 11.24 3.97
CA GLU A 30 -50.56 11.79 3.14
C GLU A 30 -50.18 11.70 1.66
N ILE A 31 -51.17 11.42 0.80
CA ILE A 31 -51.08 11.60 -0.65
C ILE A 31 -52.29 12.43 -1.08
N LYS A 32 -52.06 13.68 -1.51
CA LYS A 32 -53.13 14.66 -1.78
C LYS A 32 -53.06 15.19 -3.22
N ASN A 33 -54.23 15.51 -3.78
CA ASN A 33 -54.34 16.32 -5.00
C ASN A 33 -54.30 17.83 -4.67
N GLN A 34 -54.33 18.68 -5.70
CA GLN A 34 -54.35 20.15 -5.56
C GLN A 34 -55.52 20.70 -4.72
N GLU A 35 -56.64 19.99 -4.63
CA GLU A 35 -57.82 20.38 -3.85
C GLU A 35 -57.74 19.93 -2.38
N GLY A 36 -56.63 19.29 -1.99
CA GLY A 36 -56.40 18.81 -0.63
C GLY A 36 -57.11 17.50 -0.27
N ALA A 37 -57.78 16.86 -1.23
CA ALA A 37 -58.45 15.58 -1.04
C ALA A 37 -57.42 14.43 -0.98
N SER A 38 -57.59 13.54 0.00
CA SER A 38 -56.74 12.34 0.14
C SER A 38 -57.05 11.35 -0.97
N LEU A 39 -56.04 10.99 -1.76
CA LEU A 39 -56.21 10.11 -2.92
C LEU A 39 -56.23 8.62 -2.55
N PHE A 40 -55.59 8.26 -1.44
CA PHE A 40 -55.44 6.88 -0.99
C PHE A 40 -55.66 6.76 0.52
N LYS A 41 -56.11 5.59 0.97
CA LYS A 41 -56.14 5.22 2.39
C LYS A 41 -54.86 4.47 2.73
N LEU A 42 -53.97 5.11 3.49
CA LEU A 42 -52.61 4.64 3.71
C LEU A 42 -52.52 3.68 4.90
N ASP A 43 -51.70 2.63 4.76
CA ASP A 43 -51.31 1.72 5.84
C ASP A 43 -49.93 2.12 6.40
N PRO A 44 -49.83 2.58 7.66
CA PRO A 44 -48.57 3.01 8.26
C PRO A 44 -47.54 1.88 8.41
N TYR A 45 -47.93 0.61 8.32
CA TYR A 45 -47.02 -0.54 8.46
C TYR A 45 -46.47 -1.02 7.11
N HIS A 46 -47.25 -0.87 6.03
CA HIS A 46 -46.93 -1.45 4.73
C HIS A 46 -46.63 -0.41 3.64
N ASP A 47 -47.07 0.84 3.80
CA ASP A 47 -46.80 1.90 2.83
C ASP A 47 -45.52 2.65 3.21
N TYR A 48 -44.44 2.43 2.44
CA TYR A 48 -43.14 3.06 2.69
C TYR A 48 -42.35 3.39 1.42
N LEU A 49 -41.41 4.32 1.59
CA LEU A 49 -40.33 4.62 0.66
C LEU A 49 -39.00 4.47 1.40
N SER A 50 -38.18 3.50 1.02
CA SER A 50 -36.82 3.33 1.49
C SER A 50 -35.85 3.96 0.50
N LEU A 51 -34.94 4.81 0.99
CA LEU A 51 -33.84 5.38 0.22
C LEU A 51 -32.53 5.03 0.93
N ASP A 52 -31.67 4.25 0.28
CA ASP A 52 -30.39 3.81 0.84
C ASP A 52 -29.32 3.70 -0.26
N LYS A 53 -28.24 4.47 -0.13
CA LYS A 53 -27.04 4.40 -0.98
C LYS A 53 -27.34 4.40 -2.48
N GLY A 54 -28.20 5.32 -2.92
CA GLY A 54 -28.57 5.47 -4.33
C GLY A 54 -29.58 4.44 -4.85
N ARG A 55 -30.10 3.54 -4.00
CA ARG A 55 -31.20 2.62 -4.34
C ARG A 55 -32.48 2.97 -3.60
N PHE A 56 -33.62 2.77 -4.25
CA PHE A 56 -34.92 2.95 -3.63
C PHE A 56 -35.76 1.67 -3.66
N GLU A 57 -36.55 1.50 -2.61
CA GLU A 57 -37.67 0.56 -2.57
C GLU A 57 -38.93 1.33 -2.18
N TYR A 58 -40.04 0.98 -2.81
CA TYR A 58 -41.30 1.67 -2.70
C TYR A 58 -42.41 0.63 -2.59
N SER A 59 -43.25 0.75 -1.56
CA SER A 59 -44.44 -0.06 -1.40
C SER A 59 -45.64 0.82 -1.11
N LEU A 60 -46.74 0.59 -1.84
CA LEU A 60 -48.02 1.25 -1.63
C LEU A 60 -49.15 0.21 -1.81
N GLN A 61 -49.60 -0.39 -0.71
CA GLN A 61 -50.72 -1.35 -0.70
C GLN A 61 -52.02 -0.73 -1.20
N ALA A 62 -52.23 0.55 -0.89
CA ALA A 62 -53.42 1.30 -1.28
C ALA A 62 -53.61 1.47 -2.80
N LYS A 63 -52.60 1.12 -3.60
CA LYS A 63 -52.61 1.20 -5.06
C LYS A 63 -52.23 -0.15 -5.66
N ASP A 64 -53.16 -1.10 -5.62
CA ASP A 64 -53.00 -2.46 -6.17
C ASP A 64 -51.75 -3.23 -5.67
N SER A 65 -51.33 -3.00 -4.43
CA SER A 65 -50.07 -3.59 -3.90
C SER A 65 -48.85 -3.25 -4.76
N LEU A 66 -48.74 -1.98 -5.16
CA LEU A 66 -47.63 -1.50 -5.97
C LEU A 66 -46.31 -1.64 -5.22
N GLU A 67 -45.46 -2.53 -5.72
CA GLU A 67 -44.05 -2.62 -5.35
C GLU A 67 -43.18 -2.08 -6.49
N ALA A 68 -42.30 -1.14 -6.15
CA ALA A 68 -41.33 -0.59 -7.07
C ALA A 68 -39.94 -0.53 -6.45
N SER A 69 -38.93 -0.70 -7.28
CA SER A 69 -37.53 -0.65 -6.85
C SER A 69 -36.65 -0.15 -8.00
N GLY A 70 -35.49 0.40 -7.67
CA GLY A 70 -34.48 0.80 -8.64
C GLY A 70 -33.48 1.77 -8.05
N ASP A 71 -32.89 2.63 -8.89
CA ASP A 71 -31.88 3.60 -8.48
C ASP A 71 -32.48 5.01 -8.32
N TYR A 72 -31.84 5.86 -7.53
CA TYR A 72 -32.24 7.26 -7.42
C TYR A 72 -31.06 8.24 -7.39
N ILE A 73 -31.33 9.45 -7.85
CA ILE A 73 -30.43 10.60 -7.71
C ILE A 73 -31.20 11.72 -7.00
N TYR A 74 -30.58 12.31 -5.97
CA TYR A 74 -31.12 13.48 -5.28
C TYR A 74 -30.10 14.62 -5.27
N GLN A 75 -30.40 15.70 -5.99
CA GLN A 75 -29.58 16.91 -6.01
C GLN A 75 -30.46 18.15 -6.19
N ASN A 76 -30.13 19.26 -5.53
CA ASN A 76 -30.81 20.56 -5.72
C ASN A 76 -32.35 20.48 -5.61
N LYS A 77 -32.88 19.73 -4.64
CA LYS A 77 -34.33 19.49 -4.42
C LYS A 77 -35.03 18.72 -5.55
N LEU A 78 -34.28 18.12 -6.48
CA LEU A 78 -34.80 17.23 -7.51
C LEU A 78 -34.47 15.79 -7.11
N LEU A 79 -35.51 14.97 -6.94
CA LEU A 79 -35.40 13.52 -6.73
C LEU A 79 -35.80 12.83 -8.03
N VAL A 80 -34.89 12.05 -8.62
CA VAL A 80 -35.14 11.27 -9.83
C VAL A 80 -35.08 9.79 -9.46
N LEU A 81 -36.14 9.05 -9.77
CA LEU A 81 -36.22 7.61 -9.55
C LEU A 81 -36.15 6.88 -10.90
N PHE A 82 -35.21 5.95 -11.02
CA PHE A 82 -35.01 5.05 -12.16
C PHE A 82 -35.56 3.67 -11.80
N TYR A 83 -36.78 3.37 -12.25
CA TYR A 83 -37.48 2.14 -11.86
C TYR A 83 -36.91 0.92 -12.58
N SER A 84 -36.52 -0.12 -11.86
CA SER A 84 -36.20 -1.45 -12.41
C SER A 84 -37.40 -2.41 -12.35
N LYS A 85 -38.34 -2.19 -11.43
CA LYS A 85 -39.63 -2.90 -11.28
C LYS A 85 -40.71 -1.83 -11.01
N PRO A 86 -41.93 -1.89 -11.58
CA PRO A 86 -42.47 -2.89 -12.51
C PRO A 86 -42.07 -2.71 -13.99
N ASN A 87 -41.65 -1.52 -14.43
CA ASN A 87 -41.20 -1.22 -15.81
C ASN A 87 -40.04 -0.20 -15.77
N ASP A 88 -39.12 -0.27 -16.75
CA ASP A 88 -38.03 0.69 -16.91
C ASP A 88 -38.58 2.08 -17.28
N THR A 89 -38.72 2.92 -16.26
CA THR A 89 -39.29 4.27 -16.36
C THR A 89 -38.58 5.22 -15.43
N ILE A 90 -38.53 6.50 -15.82
CA ILE A 90 -37.90 7.56 -15.04
C ILE A 90 -38.99 8.49 -14.52
N ARG A 91 -39.06 8.67 -13.19
CA ARG A 91 -39.94 9.65 -12.56
C ARG A 91 -39.15 10.76 -11.88
N ARG A 92 -39.71 11.97 -11.88
CA ARG A 92 -39.05 13.18 -11.37
C ARG A 92 -39.94 13.85 -10.35
N TYR A 93 -39.42 14.05 -9.15
CA TYR A 93 -40.11 14.67 -8.03
C TYR A 93 -39.38 15.93 -7.59
N ARG A 94 -40.15 16.96 -7.23
CA ARG A 94 -39.61 18.17 -6.60
C ARG A 94 -39.80 18.09 -5.09
N VAL A 95 -38.70 18.05 -4.35
CA VAL A 95 -38.70 18.02 -2.88
C VAL A 95 -38.98 19.43 -2.34
N SER A 96 -40.11 19.60 -1.68
CA SER A 96 -40.53 20.87 -1.10
C SER A 96 -40.09 21.03 0.35
N LYS A 97 -39.96 19.92 1.09
CA LYS A 97 -39.52 19.89 2.49
C LYS A 97 -38.69 18.65 2.77
N LEU A 98 -37.51 18.83 3.36
CA LEU A 98 -36.68 17.76 3.90
C LEU A 98 -36.20 18.21 5.28
N THR A 99 -36.39 17.36 6.28
CA THR A 99 -35.97 17.53 7.68
C THR A 99 -35.64 16.15 8.24
N ASP A 100 -35.14 16.06 9.47
CA ASP A 100 -34.81 14.76 10.06
C ASP A 100 -36.01 13.82 10.22
N SER A 101 -37.22 14.36 10.37
CA SER A 101 -38.44 13.59 10.62
C SER A 101 -39.47 13.65 9.50
N THR A 102 -39.28 14.50 8.49
CA THR A 102 -40.31 14.79 7.48
C THR A 102 -39.70 14.99 6.10
N LEU A 103 -40.27 14.31 5.12
CA LEU A 103 -39.99 14.45 3.69
C LEU A 103 -41.30 14.78 2.97
N VAL A 104 -41.29 15.78 2.09
CA VAL A 104 -42.43 16.13 1.23
C VAL A 104 -41.91 16.40 -0.17
N PHE A 105 -42.51 15.74 -1.16
CA PHE A 105 -42.20 15.97 -2.57
C PHE A 105 -43.46 15.89 -3.44
N SER A 106 -43.38 16.43 -4.65
CA SER A 106 -44.52 16.49 -5.58
C SER A 106 -44.17 16.10 -7.01
N GLU A 107 -45.12 15.50 -7.72
CA GLU A 107 -45.08 15.17 -9.15
C GLU A 107 -46.49 15.39 -9.73
N ASN A 108 -46.60 16.06 -10.88
CA ASN A 108 -47.85 16.28 -11.62
C ASN A 108 -49.06 16.58 -10.73
N ASP A 109 -48.95 17.63 -9.90
CA ASP A 109 -50.04 18.14 -9.07
C ASP A 109 -50.49 17.22 -7.91
N VAL A 110 -49.70 16.18 -7.62
CA VAL A 110 -49.85 15.31 -6.45
C VAL A 110 -48.73 15.57 -5.45
N VAL A 111 -49.09 15.72 -4.17
CA VAL A 111 -48.15 15.90 -3.05
C VAL A 111 -48.08 14.62 -2.22
N TYR A 112 -46.85 14.15 -2.00
CA TYR A 112 -46.53 13.00 -1.17
C TYR A 112 -45.83 13.47 0.09
N ALA A 113 -46.38 13.16 1.26
CA ALA A 113 -45.83 13.53 2.55
C ALA A 113 -45.47 12.29 3.37
N PHE A 114 -44.31 12.33 4.01
CA PHE A 114 -43.74 11.21 4.76
C PHE A 114 -43.24 11.61 6.13
N LYS A 115 -43.22 10.63 7.05
CA LYS A 115 -42.51 10.70 8.32
C LYS A 115 -41.43 9.63 8.40
N ALA A 116 -40.32 9.95 9.05
CA ALA A 116 -39.29 8.94 9.33
C ALA A 116 -39.87 7.86 10.25
N LYS A 117 -39.70 6.59 9.90
CA LYS A 117 -40.13 5.46 10.74
C LYS A 117 -39.37 5.48 12.08
N LYS A 118 -40.11 5.58 13.19
CA LYS A 118 -39.56 5.40 14.54
C LYS A 118 -39.81 3.96 14.95
N ASP A 119 -38.79 3.12 14.92
CA ASP A 119 -38.93 1.72 15.34
C ASP A 119 -39.15 1.64 16.86
N ALA A 120 -40.29 1.05 17.26
CA ALA A 120 -40.52 0.56 18.60
C ALA A 120 -39.84 -0.83 18.72
N ALA A 121 -38.80 -0.89 19.56
CA ALA A 121 -38.03 -2.03 19.99
C ALA A 121 -38.56 -3.44 19.63
N THR A 122 -37.99 -4.04 18.58
CA THR A 122 -37.64 -5.46 18.61
C THR A 122 -36.17 -5.53 18.96
N ALA A 123 -35.87 -5.99 20.17
CA ALA A 123 -34.53 -6.27 20.63
C ALA A 123 -33.99 -7.54 19.95
N THR A 124 -33.63 -7.43 18.68
CA THR A 124 -32.26 -7.78 18.31
C THR A 124 -31.64 -6.43 18.07
N ALA A 125 -30.57 -6.13 18.81
CA ALA A 125 -29.76 -4.95 18.54
C ALA A 125 -29.63 -4.83 17.01
N PRO A 126 -29.72 -3.63 16.40
CA PRO A 126 -29.00 -3.50 15.16
C PRO A 126 -27.62 -4.05 15.51
N GLU A 127 -27.15 -5.05 14.78
CA GLU A 127 -25.72 -5.00 14.51
C GLU A 127 -25.58 -3.59 13.92
N THR A 128 -25.21 -2.62 14.78
CA THR A 128 -24.03 -1.88 14.52
C THR A 128 -23.09 -2.94 13.98
N LYS A 129 -23.09 -3.11 12.64
CA LYS A 129 -21.83 -3.27 11.96
C LYS A 129 -21.07 -2.09 12.52
N GLU A 130 -20.33 -2.36 13.61
CA GLU A 130 -19.25 -1.50 14.03
C GLU A 130 -18.61 -1.16 12.71
N VAL A 131 -18.64 0.13 12.33
CA VAL A 131 -17.81 0.58 11.21
C VAL A 131 -16.47 -0.03 11.55
N ALA A 132 -16.04 -1.04 10.80
CA ALA A 132 -14.98 -1.92 11.24
C ALA A 132 -13.74 -1.03 11.33
N LYS A 133 -13.44 -0.56 12.53
CA LYS A 133 -12.40 0.44 12.73
C LYS A 133 -11.11 -0.34 12.82
N VAL A 134 -10.15 0.02 11.98
CA VAL A 134 -8.78 -0.45 12.14
C VAL A 134 -8.34 -0.12 13.55
N ILE A 135 -7.89 -1.13 14.28
CA ILE A 135 -7.41 -0.98 15.65
C ILE A 135 -6.09 -0.19 15.59
N PRO A 136 -6.03 1.00 16.23
CA PRO A 136 -4.85 1.84 16.16
C PRO A 136 -3.66 1.20 16.88
N SER A 137 -2.46 1.58 16.47
CA SER A 137 -1.21 1.11 17.06
C SER A 137 -1.12 1.52 18.53
N GLN A 138 -0.97 0.55 19.44
CA GLN A 138 -1.02 0.77 20.89
C GLN A 138 0.30 1.27 21.49
N GLY A 139 1.36 1.33 20.69
CA GLY A 139 2.70 1.68 21.14
C GLY A 139 3.45 0.52 21.78
N PHE A 140 4.69 0.79 22.16
CA PHE A 140 5.62 -0.22 22.67
C PHE A 140 5.11 -0.83 23.99
N SER A 141 5.17 -2.16 24.09
CA SER A 141 4.83 -2.91 25.30
C SER A 141 5.82 -4.07 25.51
N LEU A 142 5.83 -4.66 26.71
CA LEU A 142 6.60 -5.88 26.95
C LEU A 142 6.16 -7.03 26.02
N ASN A 143 4.87 -7.09 25.69
CA ASN A 143 4.33 -8.06 24.75
C ASN A 143 4.89 -7.86 23.34
N SER A 144 4.89 -6.61 22.85
CA SER A 144 5.44 -6.27 21.54
C SER A 144 6.94 -6.52 21.48
N LEU A 145 7.67 -6.25 22.57
CA LEU A 145 9.11 -6.52 22.69
C LEU A 145 9.44 -8.00 22.53
N TRP A 146 8.87 -8.89 23.36
CA TRP A 146 9.26 -10.30 23.29
C TRP A 146 8.84 -10.94 21.97
N ARG A 147 7.69 -10.54 21.39
CA ARG A 147 7.27 -11.00 20.05
C ARG A 147 8.21 -10.51 18.96
N GLY A 148 8.65 -9.25 19.03
CA GLY A 148 9.65 -8.71 18.12
C GLY A 148 10.99 -9.45 18.22
N VAL A 149 11.47 -9.70 19.45
CA VAL A 149 12.69 -10.47 19.70
C VAL A 149 12.56 -11.90 19.18
N LEU A 150 11.42 -12.56 19.41
CA LEU A 150 11.14 -13.89 18.84
C LEU A 150 11.26 -13.86 17.32
N GLY A 151 10.60 -12.90 16.66
CA GLY A 151 10.66 -12.73 15.22
C GLY A 151 12.07 -12.52 14.69
N MET A 152 12.83 -11.63 15.34
CA MET A 152 14.23 -11.38 15.01
C MET A 152 15.08 -12.65 15.14
N VAL A 153 14.93 -13.39 16.24
CA VAL A 153 15.64 -14.67 16.45
C VAL A 153 15.24 -15.68 15.38
N THR A 154 13.95 -15.83 15.07
CA THR A 154 13.46 -16.74 14.02
C THR A 154 14.10 -16.40 12.67
N LEU A 155 14.10 -15.13 12.26
CA LEU A 155 14.66 -14.69 10.97
C LEU A 155 16.17 -14.89 10.89
N LEU A 156 16.90 -14.62 11.98
CA LEU A 156 18.33 -14.91 12.08
C LEU A 156 18.61 -16.42 12.05
N LEU A 157 17.80 -17.24 12.73
CA LEU A 157 17.92 -18.70 12.70
C LEU A 157 17.71 -19.24 11.28
N ILE A 158 16.67 -18.78 10.58
CA ILE A 158 16.45 -19.14 9.16
C ILE A 158 17.69 -18.78 8.33
N SER A 159 18.25 -17.59 8.54
CA SER A 159 19.47 -17.16 7.83
C SER A 159 20.68 -18.04 8.13
N VAL A 160 20.87 -18.45 9.40
CA VAL A 160 21.95 -19.37 9.81
C VAL A 160 21.74 -20.77 9.20
N LEU A 161 20.49 -21.24 9.09
CA LEU A 161 20.18 -22.53 8.49
C LEU A 161 20.64 -22.58 7.03
N PHE A 162 20.42 -21.50 6.27
CA PHE A 162 20.85 -21.35 4.87
C PHE A 162 22.29 -20.81 4.68
N SER A 163 23.04 -20.63 5.77
CA SER A 163 24.43 -20.15 5.72
C SER A 163 25.38 -21.15 5.06
N SER A 164 26.31 -20.63 4.26
CA SER A 164 27.35 -21.42 3.59
C SER A 164 28.47 -21.85 4.54
N ASN A 165 28.68 -21.13 5.65
CA ASN A 165 29.69 -21.46 6.65
C ASN A 165 29.31 -20.86 8.01
N ARG A 166 28.56 -21.61 8.82
CA ARG A 166 28.03 -21.15 10.12
C ARG A 166 29.12 -20.76 11.13
N LYS A 167 30.32 -21.34 11.02
CA LYS A 167 31.44 -21.07 11.94
C LYS A 167 32.16 -19.75 11.64
N ALA A 168 32.06 -19.25 10.40
CA ALA A 168 32.72 -18.01 9.97
C ALA A 168 31.85 -16.75 10.17
N ILE A 169 30.63 -16.89 10.72
CA ILE A 169 29.73 -15.75 10.93
C ILE A 169 30.35 -14.78 11.93
N ASN A 170 30.58 -13.53 11.50
CA ASN A 170 31.04 -12.46 12.38
C ASN A 170 29.85 -11.85 13.14
N TRP A 171 29.56 -12.40 14.32
CA TRP A 171 28.46 -11.95 15.18
C TRP A 171 28.59 -10.50 15.66
N LYS A 172 29.81 -9.93 15.68
CA LYS A 172 30.00 -8.51 15.98
C LYS A 172 29.42 -7.63 14.86
N THR A 173 29.69 -7.95 13.60
CA THR A 173 29.11 -7.22 12.46
C THR A 173 27.59 -7.38 12.43
N VAL A 174 27.08 -8.59 12.69
CA VAL A 174 25.64 -8.86 12.82
C VAL A 174 25.00 -7.98 13.90
N GLY A 175 25.56 -7.99 15.12
CA GLY A 175 25.05 -7.21 16.24
C GLY A 175 25.06 -5.71 15.98
N ILE A 176 26.14 -5.18 15.39
CA ILE A 176 26.23 -3.75 15.03
C ILE A 176 25.20 -3.39 13.96
N GLY A 177 25.00 -4.23 12.93
CA GLY A 177 24.02 -3.97 11.87
C GLY A 177 22.58 -3.97 12.39
N LEU A 178 22.24 -4.91 13.26
CA LEU A 178 20.94 -4.95 13.93
C LEU A 178 20.73 -3.75 14.86
N ALA A 179 21.76 -3.37 15.62
CA ALA A 179 21.72 -2.16 16.44
C ALA A 179 21.50 -0.90 15.59
N PHE A 180 22.16 -0.81 14.44
CA PHE A 180 22.00 0.32 13.52
C PHE A 180 20.56 0.39 12.95
N GLN A 181 19.98 -0.74 12.55
CA GLN A 181 18.57 -0.81 12.16
C GLN A 181 17.63 -0.35 13.28
N LEU A 182 17.85 -0.84 14.50
CA LEU A 182 17.03 -0.48 15.65
C LEU A 182 17.14 1.01 15.98
N ILE A 183 18.35 1.58 15.93
CA ILE A 183 18.59 3.01 16.13
C ILE A 183 17.86 3.85 15.08
N ILE A 184 17.94 3.47 13.80
CA ILE A 184 17.21 4.14 12.73
C ILE A 184 15.70 4.06 12.99
N ALA A 185 15.18 2.87 13.29
CA ALA A 185 13.75 2.66 13.52
C ALA A 185 13.23 3.50 14.71
N ILE A 186 13.93 3.47 15.85
CA ILE A 186 13.58 4.29 17.02
C ILE A 186 13.70 5.78 16.67
N GLY A 187 14.75 6.17 15.96
CA GLY A 187 14.94 7.54 15.47
C GLY A 187 13.72 8.02 14.70
N VAL A 188 13.34 7.32 13.62
CA VAL A 188 12.24 7.75 12.75
C VAL A 188 10.88 7.65 13.44
N LEU A 189 10.64 6.62 14.26
CA LEU A 189 9.32 6.35 14.84
C LEU A 189 9.05 7.07 16.18
N LYS A 190 10.09 7.41 16.94
CA LYS A 190 9.94 7.94 18.31
C LYS A 190 10.64 9.28 18.54
N VAL A 191 11.70 9.62 17.80
CA VAL A 191 12.45 10.87 18.02
C VAL A 191 11.88 11.98 17.13
N PRO A 192 11.22 13.03 17.68
CA PRO A 192 10.53 14.04 16.87
C PRO A 192 11.42 14.73 15.85
N PHE A 193 12.66 15.05 16.23
CA PHE A 193 13.63 15.69 15.33
C PHE A 193 13.95 14.82 14.10
N ILE A 194 14.24 13.53 14.29
CA ILE A 194 14.54 12.60 13.20
C ILE A 194 13.29 12.32 12.37
N LYS A 195 12.14 12.18 13.03
CA LYS A 195 10.83 12.07 12.37
C LYS A 195 10.60 13.26 11.42
N SER A 196 10.83 14.50 11.87
CA SER A 196 10.67 15.70 11.03
C SER A 196 11.62 15.73 9.84
N ILE A 197 12.83 15.17 9.94
CA ILE A 197 13.74 15.03 8.79
C ILE A 197 13.13 14.07 7.75
N PHE A 198 12.66 12.90 8.17
CA PHE A 198 12.04 11.93 7.25
C PHE A 198 10.71 12.44 6.66
N GLU A 199 9.93 13.19 7.43
CA GLU A 199 8.73 13.88 6.93
C GLU A 199 9.09 14.98 5.95
N ALA A 200 10.15 15.75 6.18
CA ALA A 200 10.63 16.75 5.22
C ALA A 200 11.04 16.10 3.89
N VAL A 201 11.80 15.00 3.94
CA VAL A 201 12.16 14.23 2.74
C VAL A 201 10.91 13.62 2.09
N GLY A 202 10.00 13.04 2.87
CA GLY A 202 8.73 12.51 2.38
C GLY A 202 7.88 13.58 1.69
N GLN A 203 7.87 14.81 2.22
CA GLN A 203 7.18 15.94 1.62
C GLN A 203 7.80 16.32 0.26
N LEU A 204 9.12 16.17 0.08
CA LEU A 204 9.73 16.34 -1.24
C LEU A 204 9.16 15.34 -2.25
N PHE A 205 9.02 14.07 -1.87
CA PHE A 205 8.38 13.05 -2.74
C PHE A 205 6.93 13.41 -3.06
N VAL A 206 6.15 13.86 -2.06
CA VAL A 206 4.76 14.30 -2.27
C VAL A 206 4.68 15.52 -3.18
N ASN A 207 5.60 16.47 -3.06
CA ASN A 207 5.65 17.64 -3.95
C ASN A 207 5.98 17.22 -5.39
N VAL A 208 6.89 16.26 -5.57
CA VAL A 208 7.21 15.71 -6.89
C VAL A 208 6.00 14.97 -7.50
N LEU A 209 5.22 14.25 -6.70
CA LEU A 209 3.94 13.68 -7.16
C LEU A 209 3.00 14.78 -7.70
N ASN A 210 2.90 15.90 -6.99
CA ASN A 210 2.08 17.04 -7.42
C ASN A 210 2.60 17.69 -8.72
N TYR A 211 3.92 17.83 -8.89
CA TYR A 211 4.49 18.31 -10.17
C TYR A 211 4.22 17.34 -11.32
N THR A 212 4.28 16.04 -11.06
CA THR A 212 3.96 15.01 -12.05
C THR A 212 2.47 15.04 -12.42
N LYS A 213 1.59 15.35 -11.46
CA LYS A 213 0.16 15.53 -11.70
C LYS A 213 -0.10 16.65 -12.70
N ALA A 214 0.60 17.78 -12.61
CA ALA A 214 0.46 18.88 -13.59
C ALA A 214 0.83 18.43 -15.01
N GLY A 215 1.91 17.66 -15.18
CA GLY A 215 2.28 17.10 -16.48
C GLY A 215 1.28 16.05 -16.99
N SER A 216 0.71 15.26 -16.08
CA SER A 216 -0.31 14.27 -16.41
C SER A 216 -1.63 14.96 -16.81
N GLU A 217 -2.00 16.05 -16.15
CA GLU A 217 -3.21 16.83 -16.44
C GLU A 217 -3.11 17.50 -17.81
N PHE A 218 -1.93 17.99 -18.18
CA PHE A 218 -1.67 18.47 -19.54
C PHE A 218 -1.86 17.37 -20.60
N LEU A 219 -1.42 16.13 -20.34
CA LEU A 219 -1.49 15.02 -21.31
C LEU A 219 -2.87 14.34 -21.37
N PHE A 220 -3.53 14.18 -20.22
CA PHE A 220 -4.72 13.33 -20.09
C PHE A 220 -5.99 14.09 -19.69
N GLY A 221 -5.88 15.37 -19.30
CA GLY A 221 -7.01 16.25 -19.01
C GLY A 221 -7.99 15.67 -17.99
N GLY A 222 -9.29 15.71 -18.34
CA GLY A 222 -10.38 15.25 -17.48
C GLY A 222 -10.36 13.76 -17.12
N MET A 223 -9.53 12.93 -17.76
CA MET A 223 -9.38 11.51 -17.39
C MET A 223 -8.71 11.30 -16.03
N LEU A 224 -8.16 12.37 -15.42
CA LEU A 224 -7.64 12.34 -14.06
C LEU A 224 -8.69 12.68 -12.99
N ASP A 225 -9.90 13.09 -13.39
CA ASP A 225 -10.97 13.39 -12.43
C ASP A 225 -11.55 12.11 -11.85
N VAL A 226 -11.21 11.86 -10.58
CA VAL A 226 -11.65 10.70 -9.81
C VAL A 226 -13.17 10.70 -9.60
N ASN A 227 -13.82 11.86 -9.58
CA ASN A 227 -15.28 11.93 -9.41
C ASN A 227 -16.03 11.47 -10.67
N SER A 228 -15.42 11.65 -11.84
CA SER A 228 -16.02 11.30 -13.13
C SER A 228 -15.62 9.90 -13.60
N PHE A 229 -14.32 9.57 -13.54
CA PHE A 229 -13.77 8.34 -14.10
C PHE A 229 -13.25 7.34 -13.06
N GLY A 230 -13.28 7.71 -11.78
CA GLY A 230 -12.61 6.94 -10.74
C GLY A 230 -11.09 7.05 -10.81
N PHE A 231 -10.41 6.28 -9.97
CA PHE A 231 -8.95 6.23 -9.94
C PHE A 231 -8.41 5.41 -11.12
N ILE A 232 -7.90 6.07 -12.17
CA ILE A 232 -7.25 5.38 -13.30
C ILE A 232 -5.76 5.21 -13.01
N PHE A 233 -5.38 4.00 -12.60
CA PHE A 233 -4.00 3.62 -12.31
C PHE A 233 -3.00 4.06 -13.39
N ALA A 234 -3.30 3.78 -14.66
CA ALA A 234 -2.38 4.00 -15.77
C ALA A 234 -2.03 5.49 -15.97
N PHE A 235 -2.94 6.40 -15.63
CA PHE A 235 -2.75 7.84 -15.82
C PHE A 235 -2.31 8.56 -14.54
N GLN A 236 -2.58 7.99 -13.37
CA GLN A 236 -2.23 8.62 -12.09
C GLN A 236 -0.89 8.13 -11.53
N VAL A 237 -0.49 6.90 -11.85
CA VAL A 237 0.69 6.28 -11.22
C VAL A 237 1.84 6.08 -12.18
N LEU A 238 1.62 5.56 -13.39
CA LEU A 238 2.71 5.30 -14.33
C LEU A 238 3.49 6.57 -14.75
N PRO A 239 2.87 7.76 -14.93
CA PRO A 239 3.61 8.99 -15.22
C PRO A 239 4.57 9.40 -14.10
N THR A 240 4.26 9.04 -12.85
CA THR A 240 5.15 9.26 -11.71
C THR A 240 6.48 8.54 -11.90
N ILE A 241 6.44 7.28 -12.35
CA ILE A 241 7.65 6.48 -12.62
C ILE A 241 8.49 7.18 -13.70
N LEU A 242 7.86 7.66 -14.77
CA LEU A 242 8.52 8.38 -15.86
C LEU A 242 9.26 9.62 -15.36
N PHE A 243 8.55 10.47 -14.61
CA PHE A 243 9.11 11.73 -14.09
C PHE A 243 10.25 11.48 -13.09
N PHE A 244 10.06 10.55 -12.14
CA PHE A 244 11.10 10.27 -11.15
C PHE A 244 12.34 9.62 -11.77
N SER A 245 12.20 8.81 -12.82
CA SER A 245 13.36 8.28 -13.55
C SER A 245 14.15 9.39 -14.25
N ALA A 246 13.47 10.35 -14.88
CA ALA A 246 14.10 11.55 -15.44
C ALA A 246 14.81 12.39 -14.36
N LEU A 247 14.13 12.64 -13.23
CA LEU A 247 14.70 13.39 -12.10
C LEU A 247 15.93 12.68 -11.52
N THR A 248 15.85 11.37 -11.30
CA THR A 248 16.96 10.57 -10.76
C THR A 248 18.16 10.61 -11.69
N SER A 249 17.94 10.50 -13.01
CA SER A 249 18.99 10.64 -14.03
C SER A 249 19.66 12.01 -13.97
N VAL A 250 18.89 13.09 -13.82
CA VAL A 250 19.43 14.45 -13.63
C VAL A 250 20.27 14.55 -12.35
N LEU A 251 19.76 14.06 -11.22
CA LEU A 251 20.49 14.09 -9.95
C LEU A 251 21.80 13.29 -10.02
N PHE A 252 21.81 12.21 -10.82
CA PHE A 252 23.00 11.43 -11.09
C PHE A 252 23.98 12.18 -12.01
N TYR A 253 23.51 12.81 -13.09
CA TYR A 253 24.34 13.65 -13.97
C TYR A 253 25.01 14.80 -13.21
N LEU A 254 24.27 15.44 -12.29
CA LEU A 254 24.75 16.54 -11.45
C LEU A 254 25.70 16.10 -10.33
N GLY A 255 25.91 14.79 -10.11
CA GLY A 255 26.79 14.29 -9.06
C GLY A 255 26.19 14.30 -7.65
N ILE A 256 24.89 14.57 -7.50
CA ILE A 256 24.24 14.71 -6.19
C ILE A 256 24.08 13.35 -5.53
N ILE A 257 23.59 12.35 -6.27
CA ILE A 257 23.42 10.98 -5.78
C ILE A 257 24.77 10.41 -5.33
N GLN A 258 25.83 10.62 -6.10
CA GLN A 258 27.17 10.13 -5.81
C GLN A 258 27.70 10.71 -4.48
N LYS A 259 27.46 12.01 -4.20
CA LYS A 259 27.86 12.64 -2.94
C LYS A 259 27.14 12.04 -1.74
N VAL A 260 25.82 11.91 -1.83
CA VAL A 260 24.99 11.34 -0.74
C VAL A 260 25.36 9.88 -0.49
N VAL A 261 25.44 9.09 -1.56
CA VAL A 261 25.77 7.66 -1.51
C VAL A 261 27.18 7.44 -0.97
N LYS A 262 28.16 8.27 -1.35
CA LYS A 262 29.53 8.19 -0.79
C LYS A 262 29.56 8.44 0.72
N ALA A 263 28.81 9.43 1.21
CA ALA A 263 28.73 9.72 2.64
C ALA A 263 28.09 8.56 3.42
N MET A 264 27.00 7.99 2.90
CA MET A 264 26.34 6.83 3.52
C MET A 264 27.20 5.57 3.45
N ALA A 265 27.87 5.33 2.33
CA ALA A 265 28.79 4.21 2.17
C ALA A 265 29.98 4.29 3.12
N TRP A 266 30.51 5.49 3.35
CA TRP A 266 31.56 5.71 4.35
C TRP A 266 31.08 5.41 5.77
N LEU A 267 29.85 5.83 6.12
CA LEU A 267 29.26 5.53 7.42
C LEU A 267 29.09 4.02 7.62
N LEU A 268 28.51 3.33 6.64
CA LEU A 268 28.27 1.89 6.67
C LEU A 268 29.57 1.09 6.69
N SER A 269 30.57 1.45 5.88
CA SER A 269 31.86 0.73 5.82
C SER A 269 32.63 0.86 7.13
N ARG A 270 32.63 2.04 7.75
CA ARG A 270 33.30 2.28 9.02
C ARG A 270 32.60 1.60 10.19
N ALA A 271 31.27 1.61 10.21
CA ALA A 271 30.49 0.98 11.27
C ALA A 271 30.53 -0.55 11.21
N LEU A 272 30.37 -1.13 10.01
CA LEU A 272 30.15 -2.57 9.82
C LEU A 272 31.39 -3.32 9.34
N LYS A 273 32.50 -2.62 9.06
CA LYS A 273 33.78 -3.16 8.60
C LYS A 273 33.67 -4.00 7.32
N ILE A 274 32.81 -3.53 6.40
CA ILE A 274 32.59 -4.11 5.08
C ILE A 274 33.45 -3.41 4.01
N SER A 275 33.57 -4.01 2.83
CA SER A 275 34.36 -3.43 1.73
C SER A 275 33.77 -2.11 1.23
N GLY A 276 34.61 -1.25 0.64
CA GLY A 276 34.15 0.04 0.13
C GLY A 276 33.14 -0.10 -1.01
N ALA A 277 33.33 -1.09 -1.88
CA ALA A 277 32.49 -1.32 -3.05
C ALA A 277 31.14 -1.91 -2.67
N GLU A 278 31.11 -2.93 -1.82
CA GLU A 278 29.83 -3.49 -1.37
C GLU A 278 29.04 -2.46 -0.54
N SER A 279 29.72 -1.64 0.26
CA SER A 279 29.09 -0.53 0.98
C SER A 279 28.49 0.53 0.04
N LEU A 280 29.21 0.89 -1.02
CA LEU A 280 28.74 1.86 -2.01
C LEU A 280 27.52 1.36 -2.77
N SER A 281 27.50 0.08 -3.16
CA SER A 281 26.35 -0.52 -3.83
C SER A 281 25.13 -0.57 -2.91
N VAL A 282 25.29 -1.00 -1.66
CA VAL A 282 24.19 -1.06 -0.68
C VAL A 282 23.66 0.33 -0.34
N ALA A 283 24.53 1.32 -0.17
CA ALA A 283 24.11 2.71 0.02
C ALA A 283 23.40 3.28 -1.22
N GLY A 284 23.87 2.93 -2.42
CA GLY A 284 23.24 3.31 -3.68
C GLY A 284 21.82 2.76 -3.82
N ASN A 285 21.62 1.50 -3.42
CA ASN A 285 20.34 0.80 -3.46
C ASN A 285 19.24 1.44 -2.60
N ILE A 286 19.56 2.36 -1.69
CA ILE A 286 18.55 3.13 -0.93
C ILE A 286 17.76 4.08 -1.86
N PHE A 287 18.38 4.53 -2.95
CA PHE A 287 17.81 5.50 -3.89
C PHE A 287 17.66 4.93 -5.30
N LEU A 288 18.61 4.09 -5.71
CA LEU A 288 18.70 3.48 -7.03
C LEU A 288 18.16 2.05 -6.97
N GLY A 289 17.74 1.52 -8.11
CA GLY A 289 17.28 0.13 -8.19
C GLY A 289 18.43 -0.87 -8.26
N GLN A 290 18.04 -2.15 -8.26
CA GLN A 290 18.95 -3.29 -8.22
C GLN A 290 19.87 -3.42 -9.45
N THR A 291 19.57 -2.73 -10.54
CA THR A 291 20.37 -2.71 -11.78
C THR A 291 21.21 -1.45 -11.92
N GLU A 292 20.78 -0.33 -11.31
CA GLU A 292 21.46 0.95 -11.40
C GLU A 292 22.50 1.13 -10.29
N ALA A 293 22.22 0.65 -9.07
CA ALA A 293 23.18 0.78 -7.97
C ALA A 293 24.54 0.08 -8.24
N PRO A 294 24.59 -1.11 -8.89
CA PRO A 294 25.85 -1.74 -9.29
C PRO A 294 26.69 -0.92 -10.28
N LEU A 295 26.08 0.02 -11.04
CA LEU A 295 26.83 0.89 -11.95
C LEU A 295 27.86 1.76 -11.21
N LEU A 296 27.55 2.17 -9.97
CA LEU A 296 28.43 2.96 -9.12
C LEU A 296 29.77 2.25 -8.82
N ILE A 297 29.76 0.91 -8.89
CA ILE A 297 30.90 0.05 -8.57
C ILE A 297 31.33 -0.82 -9.75
N LYS A 298 30.94 -0.47 -10.98
CA LYS A 298 31.20 -1.24 -12.20
C LYS A 298 32.65 -1.70 -12.32
N ALA A 299 33.62 -0.83 -12.03
CA ALA A 299 35.05 -1.12 -12.09
C ALA A 299 35.54 -2.22 -11.12
N TYR A 300 34.74 -2.54 -10.09
CA TYR A 300 35.09 -3.48 -9.02
C TYR A 300 34.33 -4.80 -9.13
N LEU A 301 33.16 -4.83 -9.78
CA LEU A 301 32.27 -6.00 -9.84
C LEU A 301 32.99 -7.28 -10.29
N GLU A 302 33.84 -7.20 -11.32
CA GLU A 302 34.53 -8.38 -11.86
C GLU A 302 35.48 -9.02 -10.83
N LYS A 303 36.03 -8.21 -9.92
CA LYS A 303 37.05 -8.61 -8.93
C LYS A 303 36.45 -8.94 -7.56
N MET A 304 35.16 -8.70 -7.35
CA MET A 304 34.51 -8.94 -6.07
C MET A 304 34.50 -10.43 -5.73
N ASN A 305 34.73 -10.72 -4.46
CA ASN A 305 34.59 -12.08 -3.94
C ASN A 305 33.12 -12.47 -3.79
N LYS A 306 32.88 -13.73 -3.42
CA LYS A 306 31.53 -14.29 -3.30
C LYS A 306 30.67 -13.64 -2.22
N SER A 307 31.26 -13.24 -1.09
CA SER A 307 30.50 -12.57 -0.02
C SER A 307 30.09 -11.16 -0.45
N GLU A 308 30.97 -10.45 -1.16
CA GLU A 308 30.70 -9.13 -1.73
C GLU A 308 29.61 -9.17 -2.81
N ILE A 309 29.72 -10.07 -3.78
CA ILE A 309 28.71 -10.23 -4.84
C ILE A 309 27.35 -10.60 -4.24
N LEU A 310 27.31 -11.48 -3.24
CA LEU A 310 26.04 -11.83 -2.60
C LEU A 310 25.42 -10.60 -1.89
N LEU A 311 26.22 -9.75 -1.26
CA LEU A 311 25.71 -8.52 -0.66
C LEU A 311 25.19 -7.53 -1.72
N VAL A 312 25.86 -7.39 -2.86
CA VAL A 312 25.35 -6.56 -3.97
C VAL A 312 23.97 -7.05 -4.41
N MET A 313 23.81 -8.36 -4.58
CA MET A 313 22.52 -8.96 -4.97
C MET A 313 21.43 -8.78 -3.91
N ILE A 314 21.73 -9.12 -2.65
CA ILE A 314 20.79 -9.00 -1.52
C ILE A 314 20.42 -7.53 -1.30
N GLY A 315 21.38 -6.61 -1.38
CA GLY A 315 21.17 -5.18 -1.26
C GLY A 315 20.12 -4.68 -2.26
N GLY A 316 20.25 -5.08 -3.53
CA GLY A 316 19.26 -4.71 -4.55
C GLY A 316 17.88 -5.33 -4.35
N MET A 317 17.78 -6.56 -3.82
CA MET A 317 16.48 -7.19 -3.53
C MET A 317 15.85 -6.71 -2.22
N ALA A 318 16.64 -6.20 -1.29
CA ALA A 318 16.16 -5.74 0.01
C ALA A 318 15.55 -4.34 -0.05
N THR A 319 15.89 -3.54 -1.06
CA THR A 319 15.47 -2.14 -1.19
C THR A 319 14.56 -1.93 -2.40
N VAL A 320 14.03 -0.71 -2.54
CA VAL A 320 13.27 -0.25 -3.71
C VAL A 320 13.88 1.03 -4.26
N ALA A 321 13.75 1.23 -5.57
CA ALA A 321 14.19 2.46 -6.23
C ALA A 321 13.29 3.65 -5.88
N GLY A 322 13.85 4.86 -5.84
CA GLY A 322 13.07 6.08 -5.60
C GLY A 322 11.94 6.29 -6.61
N ALA A 323 12.13 5.87 -7.87
CA ALA A 323 11.13 6.01 -8.93
C ALA A 323 9.85 5.21 -8.68
N VAL A 324 9.98 4.01 -8.09
CA VAL A 324 8.82 3.17 -7.77
C VAL A 324 8.27 3.44 -6.38
N LEU A 325 9.09 3.96 -5.46
CA LEU A 325 8.66 4.36 -4.12
C LEU A 325 7.53 5.40 -4.18
N ALA A 326 7.63 6.34 -5.11
CA ALA A 326 6.58 7.34 -5.34
C ALA A 326 5.24 6.72 -5.79
N ALA A 327 5.27 5.66 -6.59
CA ALA A 327 4.07 4.92 -6.96
C ALA A 327 3.41 4.27 -5.73
N TYR A 328 4.20 3.67 -4.84
CA TYR A 328 3.68 3.05 -3.61
C TYR A 328 3.08 4.08 -2.63
N ILE A 329 3.67 5.27 -2.54
CA ILE A 329 3.06 6.40 -1.81
C ILE A 329 1.67 6.71 -2.39
N GLY A 330 1.55 6.73 -3.73
CA GLY A 330 0.27 6.91 -4.41
C GLY A 330 -0.74 5.81 -4.08
N PHE A 331 -0.35 4.53 -4.16
CA PHE A 331 -1.24 3.40 -3.86
C PHE A 331 -1.79 3.44 -2.43
N LEU A 332 -0.93 3.70 -1.46
CA LEU A 332 -1.31 3.61 -0.05
C LEU A 332 -1.97 4.90 0.45
N GLY A 333 -1.50 6.04 -0.05
CA GLY A 333 -2.01 7.36 0.33
C GLY A 333 -3.25 7.82 -0.43
N GLY A 334 -3.58 7.22 -1.58
CA GLY A 334 -4.70 7.68 -2.42
C GLY A 334 -4.53 9.15 -2.77
N ASP A 335 -5.57 9.97 -2.62
CA ASP A 335 -5.53 11.44 -2.74
C ASP A 335 -5.37 12.20 -1.42
N ASP A 336 -5.23 11.49 -0.29
CA ASP A 336 -5.04 12.12 1.02
C ASP A 336 -3.56 12.52 1.23
N PRO A 337 -3.24 13.83 1.33
CA PRO A 337 -1.88 14.28 1.52
C PRO A 337 -1.23 13.81 2.83
N LEU A 338 -2.01 13.68 3.91
CA LEU A 338 -1.51 13.24 5.22
C LEU A 338 -1.18 11.75 5.21
N LEU A 339 -2.02 10.93 4.56
CA LEU A 339 -1.71 9.52 4.37
C LEU A 339 -0.50 9.32 3.45
N ARG A 340 -0.43 10.07 2.33
CA ARG A 340 0.75 10.05 1.44
C ARG A 340 2.03 10.37 2.22
N LEU A 341 2.02 11.42 3.06
CA LEU A 341 3.17 11.78 3.88
C LEU A 341 3.52 10.69 4.91
N THR A 342 2.51 10.07 5.52
CA THR A 342 2.68 8.98 6.48
C THR A 342 3.37 7.78 5.83
N PHE A 343 2.87 7.32 4.68
CA PHE A 343 3.47 6.20 3.95
C PHE A 343 4.82 6.57 3.34
N ALA A 344 5.02 7.81 2.88
CA ALA A 344 6.32 8.28 2.41
C ALA A 344 7.39 8.14 3.50
N LYS A 345 7.09 8.61 4.72
CA LYS A 345 7.98 8.46 5.88
C LYS A 345 8.31 6.99 6.16
N HIS A 346 7.31 6.10 6.15
CA HIS A 346 7.53 4.67 6.42
C HIS A 346 8.31 3.96 5.31
N LEU A 347 8.02 4.23 4.05
CA LEU A 347 8.74 3.68 2.89
C LEU A 347 10.20 4.16 2.87
N LEU A 348 10.44 5.44 3.13
CA LEU A 348 11.80 5.98 3.25
C LEU A 348 12.58 5.33 4.39
N ALA A 349 11.93 5.16 5.56
CA ALA A 349 12.54 4.46 6.69
C ALA A 349 12.85 3.01 6.34
N ALA A 350 11.94 2.30 5.66
CA ALA A 350 12.13 0.93 5.21
C ALA A 350 13.33 0.81 4.26
N SER A 351 13.46 1.69 3.26
CA SER A 351 14.61 1.71 2.35
C SER A 351 15.94 1.94 3.07
N VAL A 352 15.99 2.90 4.01
CA VAL A 352 17.22 3.18 4.77
C VAL A 352 17.57 2.04 5.73
N MET A 353 16.57 1.43 6.38
CA MET A 353 16.74 0.27 7.27
C MET A 353 17.12 -1.01 6.52
N ALA A 354 16.72 -1.15 5.26
CA ALA A 354 17.03 -2.31 4.45
C ALA A 354 18.52 -2.46 4.15
N ALA A 355 19.28 -1.35 4.05
CA ALA A 355 20.73 -1.38 3.82
C ALA A 355 21.52 -2.16 4.90
N PRO A 356 21.49 -1.77 6.20
CA PRO A 356 22.11 -2.55 7.27
C PRO A 356 21.49 -3.96 7.41
N GLY A 357 20.19 -4.15 7.15
CA GLY A 357 19.56 -5.47 7.15
C GLY A 357 20.12 -6.42 6.10
N ALA A 358 20.30 -5.92 4.87
CA ALA A 358 20.93 -6.64 3.77
C ALA A 358 22.36 -7.05 4.13
N ILE A 359 23.13 -6.16 4.78
CA ILE A 359 24.48 -6.46 5.26
C ILE A 359 24.45 -7.59 6.29
N VAL A 360 23.59 -7.49 7.30
CA VAL A 360 23.46 -8.52 8.35
C VAL A 360 23.15 -9.87 7.73
N ILE A 361 22.12 -9.95 6.89
CA ILE A 361 21.67 -11.22 6.32
C ILE A 361 22.67 -11.77 5.30
N SER A 362 23.26 -10.93 4.46
CA SER A 362 24.29 -11.37 3.52
C SER A 362 25.50 -11.97 4.24
N LYS A 363 26.01 -11.29 5.27
CA LYS A 363 27.17 -11.77 6.03
C LYS A 363 26.87 -12.97 6.92
N ILE A 364 25.59 -13.31 7.17
CA ILE A 364 25.19 -14.60 7.73
C ILE A 364 25.14 -15.67 6.64
N LEU A 365 24.46 -15.40 5.51
CA LEU A 365 24.26 -16.37 4.43
C LEU A 365 25.57 -16.78 3.73
N TYR A 366 26.50 -15.84 3.59
CA TYR A 366 27.83 -16.08 3.07
C TYR A 366 28.85 -15.17 3.79
N PRO A 367 29.40 -15.62 4.93
CA PRO A 367 30.34 -14.82 5.70
C PRO A 367 31.61 -14.45 4.93
N GLN A 368 32.16 -13.28 5.24
CA GLN A 368 33.40 -12.79 4.65
C GLN A 368 34.59 -13.54 5.25
N THR A 369 35.28 -14.35 4.43
CA THR A 369 36.51 -15.07 4.83
C THR A 369 37.75 -14.57 4.11
N GLU A 370 37.57 -13.98 2.93
CA GLU A 370 38.63 -13.41 2.10
C GLU A 370 38.90 -11.97 2.52
N GLU A 371 40.12 -11.47 2.30
CA GLU A 371 40.43 -10.06 2.54
C GLU A 371 39.66 -9.16 1.57
N VAL A 372 39.32 -7.96 2.05
CA VAL A 372 38.51 -6.98 1.30
C VAL A 372 39.27 -5.69 1.10
N ILE A 373 39.06 -5.09 -0.08
CA ILE A 373 39.58 -3.75 -0.40
C ILE A 373 38.69 -2.71 0.30
N LYS A 374 39.28 -1.92 1.19
CA LYS A 374 38.54 -0.95 2.02
C LYS A 374 38.33 0.40 1.33
N ASP A 375 39.29 0.81 0.50
CA ASP A 375 39.22 2.07 -0.23
C ASP A 375 38.71 1.85 -1.65
N VAL A 376 37.62 2.53 -1.98
CA VAL A 376 36.95 2.41 -3.27
C VAL A 376 36.60 3.81 -3.77
N GLU A 377 36.98 4.08 -5.02
CA GLU A 377 36.57 5.31 -5.70
C GLU A 377 35.18 5.11 -6.30
N VAL A 378 34.33 6.13 -6.14
CA VAL A 378 33.00 6.12 -6.75
C VAL A 378 33.18 6.38 -8.24
N SER A 379 32.57 5.54 -9.08
CA SER A 379 32.57 5.77 -10.53
C SER A 379 32.10 7.18 -10.85
N SER A 380 32.89 7.92 -11.64
CA SER A 380 32.52 9.24 -12.17
C SER A 380 31.76 9.14 -13.49
N GLU A 381 31.36 7.93 -13.92
CA GLU A 381 30.47 7.76 -15.08
C GLU A 381 29.22 8.62 -14.86
N LYS A 382 28.90 9.46 -15.85
CA LYS A 382 27.69 10.29 -15.86
C LYS A 382 26.66 9.64 -16.76
N ILE A 383 25.39 9.78 -16.40
CA ILE A 383 24.28 9.47 -17.31
C ILE A 383 24.01 10.72 -18.14
N GLY A 384 24.21 10.62 -19.45
CA GLY A 384 24.06 11.73 -20.38
C GLY A 384 25.29 12.64 -20.49
N SER A 385 25.44 13.23 -21.67
CA SER A 385 26.49 14.18 -22.04
C SER A 385 26.25 15.60 -21.51
N ASN A 386 24.98 15.97 -21.33
CA ASN A 386 24.55 17.27 -20.82
C ASN A 386 23.23 17.14 -20.04
N PHE A 387 22.74 18.25 -19.46
CA PHE A 387 21.54 18.26 -18.62
C PHE A 387 20.27 17.78 -19.36
N LEU A 388 20.07 18.23 -20.61
CA LEU A 388 18.90 17.83 -21.41
C LEU A 388 19.00 16.36 -21.84
N ASP A 389 20.21 15.91 -22.18
CA ASP A 389 20.48 14.51 -22.50
C ASP A 389 20.22 13.60 -21.28
N ALA A 390 20.59 14.03 -20.07
CA ALA A 390 20.27 13.30 -18.85
C ALA A 390 18.76 13.17 -18.62
N ILE A 391 17.98 14.23 -18.89
CA ILE A 391 16.50 14.19 -18.86
C ILE A 391 15.98 13.18 -19.89
N ALA A 392 16.44 13.26 -21.15
CA ALA A 392 15.95 12.42 -22.23
C ALA A 392 16.24 10.93 -21.98
N ASN A 393 17.45 10.60 -21.53
CA ASN A 393 17.83 9.23 -21.18
C ASN A 393 17.01 8.72 -20.00
N GLY A 394 16.89 9.51 -18.92
CA GLY A 394 16.08 9.12 -17.76
C GLY A 394 14.59 8.97 -18.08
N THR A 395 14.06 9.80 -18.99
CA THR A 395 12.69 9.68 -19.49
C THR A 395 12.51 8.39 -20.30
N THR A 396 13.45 8.04 -21.16
CA THR A 396 13.37 6.81 -21.98
C THR A 396 13.41 5.56 -21.10
N GLU A 397 14.31 5.53 -20.11
CA GLU A 397 14.37 4.44 -19.14
C GLU A 397 13.11 4.40 -18.25
N GLY A 398 12.62 5.56 -17.82
CA GLY A 398 11.35 5.69 -17.11
C GLY A 398 10.16 5.16 -17.90
N LEU A 399 10.09 5.42 -19.21
CA LEU A 399 9.03 4.95 -20.08
C LEU A 399 9.05 3.43 -20.19
N ARG A 400 10.23 2.84 -20.43
CA ARG A 400 10.39 1.38 -20.46
C ARG A 400 9.96 0.76 -19.14
N LEU A 401 10.39 1.35 -18.02
CA LEU A 401 10.00 0.88 -16.69
C LEU A 401 8.48 0.98 -16.47
N ALA A 402 7.87 2.11 -16.78
CA ALA A 402 6.44 2.34 -16.61
C ALA A 402 5.58 1.38 -17.47
N VAL A 403 5.95 1.18 -18.74
CA VAL A 403 5.27 0.22 -19.63
C VAL A 403 5.45 -1.21 -19.13
N ASN A 404 6.66 -1.60 -18.72
CA ASN A 404 6.93 -2.91 -18.16
C ASN A 404 6.11 -3.17 -16.90
N VAL A 405 6.01 -2.18 -15.99
CA VAL A 405 5.18 -2.27 -14.78
C VAL A 405 3.70 -2.42 -15.16
N GLY A 406 3.17 -1.59 -16.06
CA GLY A 406 1.77 -1.68 -16.50
C GLY A 406 1.44 -3.02 -17.14
N ALA A 407 2.29 -3.50 -18.06
CA ALA A 407 2.12 -4.80 -18.71
C ALA A 407 2.23 -5.96 -17.71
N MET A 408 3.22 -5.93 -16.83
CA MET A 408 3.42 -6.93 -15.78
C MET A 408 2.20 -7.02 -14.87
N LEU A 409 1.68 -5.88 -14.40
CA LEU A 409 0.50 -5.84 -13.53
C LEU A 409 -0.73 -6.43 -14.21
N LEU A 410 -1.02 -6.03 -15.46
CA LEU A 410 -2.13 -6.58 -16.22
C LEU A 410 -2.04 -8.10 -16.31
N VAL A 411 -0.87 -8.62 -16.69
CA VAL A 411 -0.64 -10.06 -16.88
C VAL A 411 -0.74 -10.82 -15.55
N PHE A 412 -0.12 -10.34 -14.48
CA PHE A 412 -0.16 -11.03 -13.18
C PHE A 412 -1.53 -11.01 -12.54
N VAL A 413 -2.26 -9.88 -12.59
CA VAL A 413 -3.64 -9.83 -12.09
C VAL A 413 -4.54 -10.80 -12.85
N ALA A 414 -4.39 -10.88 -14.18
CA ALA A 414 -5.11 -11.85 -15.00
C ALA A 414 -4.75 -13.30 -14.65
N PHE A 415 -3.46 -13.59 -14.42
CA PHE A 415 -3.03 -14.93 -13.98
C PHE A 415 -3.57 -15.29 -12.60
N ILE A 416 -3.54 -14.36 -11.63
CA ILE A 416 -4.12 -14.59 -10.30
C ILE A 416 -5.61 -14.88 -10.42
N ALA A 417 -6.36 -14.09 -11.20
CA ALA A 417 -7.77 -14.33 -11.45
C ALA A 417 -8.04 -15.69 -12.11
N MET A 418 -7.23 -16.07 -13.11
CA MET A 418 -7.32 -17.37 -13.77
C MET A 418 -7.03 -18.52 -12.79
N PHE A 419 -5.95 -18.42 -12.01
CA PHE A 419 -5.64 -19.42 -10.98
C PHE A 419 -6.73 -19.52 -9.93
N ASN A 420 -7.32 -18.40 -9.50
CA ASN A 420 -8.44 -18.39 -8.57
C ASN A 420 -9.69 -19.05 -9.18
N GLY A 421 -9.95 -18.88 -10.48
CA GLY A 421 -11.01 -19.60 -11.18
C GLY A 421 -10.77 -21.12 -11.19
N ILE A 422 -9.55 -21.55 -11.52
CA ILE A 422 -9.17 -22.97 -11.54
C ILE A 422 -9.22 -23.57 -10.13
N LEU A 423 -8.65 -22.89 -9.14
CA LEU A 423 -8.64 -23.32 -7.75
C LEU A 423 -10.05 -23.33 -7.14
N GLY A 424 -10.90 -22.37 -7.50
CA GLY A 424 -12.31 -22.37 -7.13
C GLY A 424 -13.02 -23.61 -7.65
N TRP A 425 -12.84 -23.93 -8.93
CA TRP A 425 -13.39 -25.15 -9.55
C TRP A 425 -12.88 -26.44 -8.89
N ILE A 426 -11.58 -26.54 -8.62
CA ILE A 426 -11.01 -27.66 -7.85
C ILE A 426 -11.64 -27.71 -6.46
N GLY A 427 -11.78 -26.56 -5.82
CA GLY A 427 -12.36 -26.40 -4.50
C GLY A 427 -13.84 -26.75 -4.41
N ASP A 428 -14.58 -26.69 -5.52
CA ASP A 428 -15.99 -27.07 -5.62
C ASP A 428 -16.15 -28.58 -5.84
N ILE A 429 -15.28 -29.18 -6.66
CA ILE A 429 -15.24 -30.64 -6.87
C ILE A 429 -14.73 -31.36 -5.61
N THR A 430 -13.78 -30.74 -4.92
CA THR A 430 -13.27 -31.22 -3.64
C THR A 430 -14.10 -30.63 -2.49
N SER A 431 -14.06 -31.21 -1.29
CA SER A 431 -14.68 -30.59 -0.10
C SER A 431 -13.85 -29.43 0.47
N LEU A 432 -12.87 -28.93 -0.28
CA LEU A 432 -11.88 -27.95 0.18
C LEU A 432 -12.48 -26.55 0.33
N ASN A 433 -13.41 -26.11 -0.52
CA ASN A 433 -14.03 -24.78 -0.35
C ASN A 433 -14.75 -24.68 1.01
N GLY A 434 -15.50 -25.71 1.39
CA GLY A 434 -16.15 -25.77 2.70
C GLY A 434 -15.16 -25.81 3.87
N TRP A 435 -14.03 -26.53 3.71
CA TRP A 435 -12.97 -26.53 4.73
C TRP A 435 -12.30 -25.16 4.86
N ILE A 436 -11.97 -24.50 3.75
CA ILE A 436 -11.33 -23.18 3.74
C ILE A 436 -12.26 -22.13 4.35
N ALA A 437 -13.53 -22.11 3.96
CA ALA A 437 -14.52 -21.18 4.51
C ALA A 437 -14.73 -21.34 6.02
N LYS A 438 -14.58 -22.56 6.54
CA LYS A 438 -14.74 -22.84 7.97
C LYS A 438 -13.50 -22.54 8.82
N ASN A 439 -12.29 -22.66 8.25
CA ASN A 439 -11.03 -22.61 8.99
C ASN A 439 -10.18 -21.38 8.71
N THR A 440 -10.54 -20.57 7.71
CA THR A 440 -9.76 -19.41 7.26
C THR A 440 -10.63 -18.18 7.08
N ALA A 441 -10.00 -17.02 6.86
CA ALA A 441 -10.70 -15.77 6.55
C ALA A 441 -11.26 -15.72 5.10
N TYR A 442 -11.00 -16.72 4.28
CA TYR A 442 -11.38 -16.75 2.87
C TYR A 442 -12.63 -17.59 2.66
N SER A 443 -13.50 -17.16 1.75
CA SER A 443 -14.75 -17.86 1.42
C SER A 443 -14.57 -19.15 0.62
N GLY A 444 -13.36 -19.41 0.09
CA GLY A 444 -13.06 -20.60 -0.71
C GLY A 444 -11.59 -20.65 -1.11
N LEU A 445 -11.21 -21.73 -1.79
CA LEU A 445 -9.86 -21.99 -2.23
C LEU A 445 -9.44 -20.98 -3.30
N LYS A 446 -8.43 -20.17 -2.95
CA LYS A 446 -7.81 -19.17 -3.80
C LYS A 446 -6.30 -19.20 -3.61
N LEU A 447 -5.56 -18.64 -4.56
CA LEU A 447 -4.11 -18.50 -4.48
C LEU A 447 -3.71 -17.75 -3.21
N GLU A 448 -4.44 -16.68 -2.89
CA GLU A 448 -4.27 -15.89 -1.68
C GLU A 448 -4.45 -16.73 -0.41
N ALA A 449 -5.45 -17.61 -0.37
CA ALA A 449 -5.69 -18.49 0.77
C ALA A 449 -4.55 -19.50 0.95
N ILE A 450 -4.01 -20.05 -0.14
CA ILE A 450 -2.88 -20.97 -0.13
C ILE A 450 -1.64 -20.27 0.39
N LEU A 451 -1.27 -19.13 -0.21
CA LEU A 451 -0.09 -18.35 0.17
C LEU A 451 -0.21 -17.83 1.61
N GLY A 452 -1.39 -17.34 1.98
CA GLY A 452 -1.71 -16.91 3.34
C GLY A 452 -1.52 -18.04 4.35
N THR A 453 -1.97 -19.25 4.04
CA THR A 453 -1.80 -20.42 4.90
C THR A 453 -0.34 -20.86 5.01
N VAL A 454 0.40 -20.87 3.89
CA VAL A 454 1.82 -21.27 3.87
C VAL A 454 2.69 -20.32 4.69
N PHE A 455 2.45 -19.01 4.59
CA PHE A 455 3.28 -18.00 5.28
C PHE A 455 2.73 -17.54 6.63
N ALA A 456 1.49 -17.89 7.01
CA ALA A 456 0.89 -17.53 8.29
C ALA A 456 1.77 -17.88 9.52
N PRO A 457 2.41 -19.07 9.61
CA PRO A 457 3.28 -19.38 10.74
C PRO A 457 4.45 -18.41 10.88
N LEU A 458 5.05 -18.01 9.76
CA LEU A 458 6.13 -17.02 9.75
C LEU A 458 5.60 -15.65 10.17
N MET A 459 4.43 -15.23 9.67
CA MET A 459 3.81 -13.96 10.05
C MET A 459 3.52 -13.88 11.55
N TRP A 460 3.03 -14.97 12.12
CA TRP A 460 2.87 -15.07 13.57
C TRP A 460 4.20 -14.96 14.32
N LEU A 461 5.25 -15.65 13.86
CA LEU A 461 6.57 -15.59 14.52
C LEU A 461 7.16 -14.17 14.50
N ILE A 462 6.94 -13.40 13.44
CA ILE A 462 7.44 -12.01 13.33
C ILE A 462 6.57 -10.95 14.04
N GLY A 463 5.56 -11.37 14.79
CA GLY A 463 4.81 -10.47 15.68
C GLY A 463 3.48 -9.94 15.14
N VAL A 464 2.96 -10.48 14.03
CA VAL A 464 1.64 -10.15 13.49
C VAL A 464 0.53 -10.73 14.39
N ALA A 465 -0.58 -10.00 14.55
CA ALA A 465 -1.75 -10.44 15.30
C ALA A 465 -2.46 -11.60 14.58
N LYS A 466 -3.07 -12.53 15.34
CA LYS A 466 -3.64 -13.79 14.80
C LYS A 466 -4.66 -13.52 13.69
N GLU A 467 -5.39 -12.43 13.81
CA GLU A 467 -6.45 -11.98 12.90
C GLU A 467 -5.89 -11.63 11.51
N ASP A 468 -4.64 -11.15 11.45
CA ASP A 468 -4.02 -10.63 10.23
C ASP A 468 -2.99 -11.58 9.61
N ILE A 469 -2.60 -12.69 10.28
CA ILE A 469 -1.47 -13.53 9.84
C ILE A 469 -1.66 -14.13 8.45
N MET A 470 -2.90 -14.49 8.09
CA MET A 470 -3.18 -15.06 6.76
C MET A 470 -3.08 -13.98 5.69
N MET A 471 -3.65 -12.81 5.93
CA MET A 471 -3.59 -11.69 4.98
C MET A 471 -2.15 -11.18 4.82
N MET A 472 -1.39 -11.10 5.90
CA MET A 472 0.04 -10.79 5.84
C MET A 472 0.84 -11.86 5.09
N GLY A 473 0.48 -13.14 5.28
CA GLY A 473 1.10 -14.26 4.57
C GLY A 473 0.82 -14.22 3.07
N GLN A 474 -0.40 -13.82 2.68
CA GLN A 474 -0.79 -13.65 1.29
C GLN A 474 0.07 -12.56 0.63
N LEU A 475 0.28 -11.44 1.32
CA LEU A 475 1.06 -10.32 0.82
C LEU A 475 2.52 -10.72 0.60
N LEU A 476 3.12 -11.46 1.53
CA LEU A 476 4.47 -12.00 1.35
C LEU A 476 4.54 -12.98 0.19
N GLY A 477 3.58 -13.91 0.09
CA GLY A 477 3.57 -14.90 -0.98
C GLY A 477 3.41 -14.27 -2.36
N ILE A 478 2.48 -13.32 -2.51
CA ILE A 478 2.24 -12.59 -3.77
C ILE A 478 3.46 -11.75 -4.14
N LYS A 479 4.10 -11.09 -3.16
CA LYS A 479 5.37 -10.38 -3.39
C LYS A 479 6.41 -11.31 -4.02
N LEU A 480 6.61 -12.50 -3.44
CA LEU A 480 7.63 -13.45 -3.90
C LEU A 480 7.31 -14.04 -5.28
N ALA A 481 6.05 -14.46 -5.47
CA ALA A 481 5.59 -15.15 -6.66
C ALA A 481 5.44 -14.21 -7.88
N ALA A 482 4.99 -12.98 -7.65
CA ALA A 482 4.75 -11.98 -8.69
C ALA A 482 5.72 -10.81 -8.51
N SER A 483 5.32 -9.80 -7.73
CA SER A 483 6.13 -8.64 -7.43
C SER A 483 5.57 -7.86 -6.24
N GLU A 484 6.40 -7.00 -5.67
CA GLU A 484 5.99 -6.04 -4.65
C GLU A 484 4.93 -5.05 -5.15
N PHE A 485 4.88 -4.75 -6.46
CA PHE A 485 3.82 -3.93 -7.05
C PHE A 485 2.45 -4.57 -6.87
N VAL A 486 2.30 -5.85 -7.21
CA VAL A 486 1.03 -6.58 -7.00
C VAL A 486 0.73 -6.66 -5.50
N GLY A 487 1.75 -6.87 -4.67
CA GLY A 487 1.61 -6.86 -3.21
C GLY A 487 1.09 -5.54 -2.66
N TYR A 488 1.57 -4.38 -3.14
CA TYR A 488 1.11 -3.08 -2.68
C TYR A 488 -0.32 -2.74 -3.13
N ILE A 489 -0.74 -3.20 -4.31
CA ILE A 489 -2.13 -3.07 -4.74
C ILE A 489 -3.04 -3.87 -3.81
N GLN A 490 -2.69 -5.14 -3.53
CA GLN A 490 -3.46 -5.94 -2.57
C GLN A 490 -3.43 -5.33 -1.16
N LEU A 491 -2.33 -4.72 -0.73
CA LEU A 491 -2.29 -4.00 0.54
C LEU A 491 -3.21 -2.78 0.54
N ALA A 492 -3.32 -2.07 -0.59
CA ALA A 492 -4.25 -0.96 -0.73
C ALA A 492 -5.72 -1.43 -0.59
N ASP A 493 -6.05 -2.62 -1.11
CA ASP A 493 -7.37 -3.23 -0.92
C ASP A 493 -7.56 -3.69 0.53
N LEU A 494 -6.57 -4.36 1.12
CA LEU A 494 -6.69 -4.92 2.48
C LEU A 494 -6.68 -3.86 3.58
N LYS A 495 -6.22 -2.63 3.33
CA LYS A 495 -6.35 -1.53 4.30
C LYS A 495 -7.73 -0.87 4.25
N ASP A 496 -8.49 -1.09 3.18
CA ASP A 496 -9.82 -0.51 3.02
C ASP A 496 -10.85 -1.32 3.82
N VAL A 497 -11.38 -0.69 4.87
CA VAL A 497 -12.36 -1.31 5.77
C VAL A 497 -13.72 -1.55 5.12
N SER A 498 -13.96 -1.00 3.92
CA SER A 498 -15.15 -1.29 3.14
C SER A 498 -15.10 -2.69 2.50
N ASN A 499 -13.92 -3.28 2.37
CA ASN A 499 -13.75 -4.64 1.88
C ASN A 499 -14.07 -5.67 2.96
N ASP A 500 -14.73 -6.76 2.58
CA ASP A 500 -15.08 -7.86 3.50
C ASP A 500 -13.83 -8.46 4.16
N LEU A 501 -12.77 -8.63 3.38
CA LEU A 501 -11.45 -9.04 3.84
C LEU A 501 -10.54 -7.82 3.97
N HIS A 502 -10.27 -7.40 5.21
CA HIS A 502 -9.36 -6.30 5.52
C HIS A 502 -8.49 -6.62 6.74
N LEU A 503 -7.34 -5.94 6.84
CA LEU A 503 -6.45 -5.98 7.99
C LEU A 503 -7.11 -5.27 9.17
N LYS A 504 -7.11 -5.94 10.33
CA LYS A 504 -7.74 -5.45 11.56
C LYS A 504 -6.88 -4.42 12.29
N TYR A 505 -5.56 -4.51 12.19
CA TYR A 505 -4.64 -3.66 12.95
C TYR A 505 -3.84 -2.70 12.06
N GLU A 506 -3.74 -1.44 12.49
CA GLU A 506 -2.88 -0.42 11.85
C GLU A 506 -1.42 -0.87 11.84
N LYS A 507 -1.00 -1.53 12.93
CA LYS A 507 0.29 -2.20 13.05
C LYS A 507 0.57 -3.09 11.84
N SER A 508 -0.39 -3.91 11.43
CA SER A 508 -0.23 -4.84 10.30
C SER A 508 -0.09 -4.09 8.98
N ILE A 509 -0.84 -3.01 8.77
CA ILE A 509 -0.71 -2.16 7.57
C ILE A 509 0.69 -1.55 7.48
N ILE A 510 1.20 -1.02 8.60
CA ILE A 510 2.56 -0.47 8.66
C ILE A 510 3.59 -1.59 8.47
N MET A 511 3.47 -2.73 9.16
CA MET A 511 4.38 -3.87 8.97
C MET A 511 4.38 -4.37 7.52
N ALA A 512 3.23 -4.44 6.87
CA ALA A 512 3.10 -4.80 5.46
C ALA A 512 3.84 -3.82 4.56
N THR A 513 3.76 -2.52 4.86
CA THR A 513 4.51 -1.48 4.15
C THR A 513 6.03 -1.76 4.19
N TYR A 514 6.59 -2.10 5.36
CA TYR A 514 8.02 -2.44 5.46
C TYR A 514 8.35 -3.79 4.81
N MET A 515 7.46 -4.77 4.96
CA MET A 515 7.65 -6.12 4.41
C MET A 515 7.64 -6.12 2.88
N LEU A 516 6.77 -5.32 2.26
CA LEU A 516 6.66 -5.21 0.81
C LEU A 516 7.75 -4.33 0.21
N CYS A 517 8.35 -3.44 1.00
CA CYS A 517 9.44 -2.56 0.56
C CYS A 517 10.74 -3.34 0.29
N GLY A 518 10.83 -3.96 -0.88
CA GLY A 518 12.04 -4.56 -1.44
C GLY A 518 11.74 -5.35 -2.71
N PHE A 519 12.65 -5.37 -3.68
CA PHE A 519 12.51 -6.10 -4.95
C PHE A 519 12.67 -7.64 -4.87
N ALA A 520 12.68 -8.23 -3.68
CA ALA A 520 12.83 -9.67 -3.51
C ALA A 520 11.62 -10.45 -4.09
N ASN A 521 11.77 -10.95 -5.32
CA ASN A 521 10.84 -11.84 -6.03
C ASN A 521 11.59 -12.72 -7.06
N PHE A 522 10.94 -13.75 -7.62
CA PHE A 522 11.60 -14.65 -8.57
C PHE A 522 12.06 -13.95 -9.86
N ALA A 523 11.33 -12.95 -10.34
CA ALA A 523 11.70 -12.20 -11.55
C ALA A 523 12.99 -11.38 -11.34
N SER A 524 13.20 -10.84 -10.15
CA SER A 524 14.40 -10.08 -9.77
C SER A 524 15.70 -10.88 -9.89
N ILE A 525 15.64 -12.21 -9.75
CA ILE A 525 16.81 -13.07 -10.03
C ILE A 525 17.24 -12.90 -11.49
N GLY A 526 16.28 -12.98 -12.42
CA GLY A 526 16.55 -12.78 -13.86
C GLY A 526 17.04 -11.37 -14.16
N ILE A 527 16.40 -10.36 -13.56
CA ILE A 527 16.79 -8.95 -13.71
C ILE A 527 18.23 -8.72 -13.26
N GLN A 528 18.65 -9.26 -12.11
CA GLN A 528 20.01 -9.10 -11.63
C GLN A 528 21.04 -9.88 -12.45
N ILE A 529 20.74 -11.11 -12.88
CA ILE A 529 21.63 -11.89 -13.75
C ILE A 529 21.85 -11.15 -15.07
N GLY A 530 20.80 -10.54 -15.65
CA GLY A 530 20.89 -9.75 -16.87
C GLY A 530 21.61 -8.41 -16.65
N GLY A 531 21.19 -7.63 -15.67
CA GLY A 531 21.70 -6.29 -15.40
C GLY A 531 23.11 -6.30 -14.84
N ILE A 532 23.37 -6.99 -13.72
CA ILE A 532 24.71 -7.08 -13.14
C ILE A 532 25.64 -7.89 -14.05
N GLY A 533 25.13 -8.96 -14.66
CA GLY A 533 25.92 -9.80 -15.56
C GLY A 533 26.31 -9.13 -16.88
N SER A 534 25.64 -8.05 -17.30
CA SER A 534 26.10 -7.23 -18.44
C SER A 534 27.23 -6.28 -18.07
N LEU A 535 27.27 -5.83 -16.80
CA LEU A 535 28.36 -5.02 -16.24
C LEU A 535 29.59 -5.86 -15.91
N ALA A 536 29.38 -7.13 -15.51
CA ALA A 536 30.40 -8.04 -15.05
C ALA A 536 30.21 -9.47 -15.63
N PRO A 537 30.56 -9.71 -16.91
CA PRO A 537 30.27 -10.97 -17.59
C PRO A 537 30.86 -12.21 -16.92
N GLY A 538 32.05 -12.12 -16.32
CA GLY A 538 32.70 -13.23 -15.60
C GLY A 538 31.96 -13.65 -14.34
N GLN A 539 31.14 -12.76 -13.76
CA GLN A 539 30.34 -13.05 -12.57
C GLN A 539 28.99 -13.69 -12.88
N ARG A 540 28.56 -13.77 -14.16
CA ARG A 540 27.21 -14.25 -14.53
C ARG A 540 26.87 -15.63 -13.98
N LYS A 541 27.83 -16.56 -14.00
CA LYS A 541 27.66 -17.91 -13.42
C LYS A 541 27.46 -17.86 -11.90
N GLN A 542 28.18 -16.98 -11.22
CA GLN A 542 28.08 -16.79 -9.77
C GLN A 542 26.74 -16.15 -9.38
N LEU A 543 26.29 -15.12 -10.11
CA LEU A 543 24.99 -14.48 -9.94
C LEU A 543 23.85 -15.51 -10.05
N SER A 544 23.88 -16.36 -11.07
CA SER A 544 22.89 -17.42 -11.25
C SER A 544 22.87 -18.41 -10.08
N ARG A 545 24.05 -18.85 -9.60
CA ARG A 545 24.14 -19.75 -8.44
C ARG A 545 23.62 -19.12 -7.15
N PHE A 546 23.74 -17.80 -7.01
CA PHE A 546 23.30 -17.07 -5.82
C PHE A 546 21.86 -16.57 -5.88
N GLY A 547 21.19 -16.59 -7.03
CA GLY A 547 19.84 -16.05 -7.21
C GLY A 547 18.86 -16.41 -6.09
N MET A 548 18.72 -17.70 -5.76
CA MET A 548 17.81 -18.13 -4.69
C MET A 548 18.25 -17.68 -3.29
N LYS A 549 19.56 -17.71 -3.03
CA LYS A 549 20.11 -17.24 -1.75
C LYS A 549 19.94 -15.73 -1.59
N ALA A 550 20.09 -14.97 -2.67
CA ALA A 550 19.85 -13.54 -2.70
C ALA A 550 18.37 -13.20 -2.48
N LEU A 551 17.46 -13.96 -3.10
CA LEU A 551 16.01 -13.81 -2.91
C LEU A 551 15.62 -14.01 -1.44
N ILE A 552 16.07 -15.11 -0.82
CA ILE A 552 15.85 -15.38 0.61
C ILE A 552 16.44 -14.25 1.46
N GLY A 553 17.67 -13.82 1.14
CA GLY A 553 18.36 -12.77 1.87
C GLY A 553 17.63 -11.43 1.85
N GLY A 554 17.20 -10.98 0.65
CA GLY A 554 16.44 -9.74 0.49
C GLY A 554 15.08 -9.79 1.18
N THR A 555 14.40 -10.95 1.12
CA THR A 555 13.13 -11.18 1.81
C THR A 555 13.29 -11.04 3.31
N ILE A 556 14.26 -11.76 3.89
CA ILE A 556 14.51 -11.71 5.34
C ILE A 556 14.93 -10.30 5.79
N ALA A 557 15.71 -9.58 4.99
CA ALA A 557 16.10 -8.20 5.29
C ALA A 557 14.86 -7.28 5.43
N SER A 558 13.89 -7.38 4.50
CA SER A 558 12.62 -6.64 4.59
C SER A 558 11.74 -7.08 5.78
N LEU A 559 11.71 -8.38 6.08
CA LEU A 559 10.98 -8.92 7.23
C LEU A 559 11.59 -8.49 8.57
N ILE A 560 12.91 -8.37 8.67
CA ILE A 560 13.58 -7.81 9.84
C ILE A 560 13.12 -6.37 10.07
N SER A 561 13.12 -5.53 9.02
CA SER A 561 12.66 -4.16 9.12
C SER A 561 11.19 -4.06 9.57
N ALA A 562 10.32 -4.91 9.02
CA ALA A 562 8.92 -5.00 9.43
C ALA A 562 8.75 -5.48 10.88
N THR A 563 9.54 -6.46 11.33
CA THR A 563 9.54 -6.97 12.70
C THR A 563 9.95 -5.89 13.70
N ILE A 564 11.02 -5.14 13.40
CA ILE A 564 11.48 -4.03 14.23
C ILE A 564 10.42 -2.92 14.30
N ALA A 565 9.82 -2.54 13.16
CA ALA A 565 8.76 -1.55 13.12
C ALA A 565 7.56 -2.00 13.98
N GLY A 566 7.08 -3.23 13.78
CA GLY A 566 5.98 -3.83 14.53
C GLY A 566 6.24 -3.88 16.04
N MET A 567 7.46 -4.23 16.45
CA MET A 567 7.88 -4.25 17.85
C MET A 567 7.76 -2.87 18.52
N ILE A 568 8.08 -1.79 17.80
CA ILE A 568 8.12 -0.41 18.31
C ILE A 568 6.73 0.25 18.36
N ILE A 569 5.88 -0.08 17.40
CA ILE A 569 4.53 0.52 17.27
C ILE A 569 3.45 -0.26 18.03
N GLY A 570 3.74 -1.48 18.50
CA GLY A 570 2.89 -2.25 19.42
C GLY A 570 2.34 -3.52 18.82
#